data_AF-A0A2U8DEP5-F1
#
_entry.id   AF-A0A2U8DEP5-F1
#
_cell.length_a   1.000
_cell.length_b   1.000
_cell.length_c   1.000
_cell.angle_alpha   90.00
_cell.angle_beta   90.00
_cell.angle_gamma   90.00
#
_symmetry.space_group_name_H-M   'P 1'
#
loop_
_entity.id
_entity.type
_entity.pdbx_description
1 polymer ?
#
loop_
_entity_poly.entity_id
_entity_poly.type
_entity_poly.pdbx_seq_one_letter_code
_entity_poly.pdbx_strand_id
1 'polypeptide(L)'
;MFEILIYLFETYIHNESEVSIDYESVTNDLSDIGFKKQDIYNALRWLKNLSCCKKNIISAFDTNLNYISTRVYTTEELFKINVDCRGFIFFLEQLEILTLDTREIIIEKIMALDITELDLEDFKWIVLIILFNIPGCELVYKKLENVLFNFKINSVH
;
A
#
# COMPACT_ATOMS: atom_id res chain seq x y z
N MET A 1 11.42 -3.29 7.97
CA MET A 1 10.03 -2.74 7.99
C MET A 1 9.06 -3.46 7.04
N PHE A 2 9.37 -3.68 5.76
CA PHE A 2 8.41 -4.28 4.81
C PHE A 2 7.98 -5.70 5.14
N GLU A 3 8.90 -6.55 5.57
CA GLU A 3 8.59 -7.90 6.07
C GLU A 3 7.55 -7.88 7.19
N ILE A 4 7.57 -6.85 8.04
CA ILE A 4 6.58 -6.65 9.11
C ILE A 4 5.23 -6.25 8.50
N LEU A 5 5.21 -5.36 7.52
CA LEU A 5 3.98 -4.95 6.84
C LEU A 5 3.32 -6.14 6.11
N ILE A 6 4.11 -6.98 5.45
CA ILE A 6 3.65 -8.21 4.80
C ILE A 6 3.15 -9.20 5.84
N TYR A 7 3.92 -9.46 6.89
CA TYR A 7 3.52 -10.37 7.97
C TYR A 7 2.20 -9.93 8.62
N LEU A 8 2.06 -8.64 8.93
CA LEU A 8 0.83 -8.08 9.47
C LEU A 8 -0.32 -8.24 8.49
N PHE A 9 -0.05 -8.03 7.21
CA PHE A 9 -1.03 -8.17 6.17
C PHE A 9 -1.57 -9.61 6.08
N GLU A 10 -0.67 -10.60 5.98
CA GLU A 10 -1.02 -12.02 5.88
C GLU A 10 -1.67 -12.56 7.16
N THR A 11 -1.18 -12.13 8.33
CA THR A 11 -1.57 -12.74 9.61
C THR A 11 -2.82 -12.10 10.21
N TYR A 12 -2.93 -10.76 10.17
CA TYR A 12 -3.96 -10.02 10.90
C TYR A 12 -4.96 -9.29 9.99
N ILE A 13 -4.56 -8.92 8.77
CA ILE A 13 -5.39 -8.05 7.90
C ILE A 13 -6.21 -8.88 6.91
N HIS A 14 -5.64 -9.96 6.35
CA HIS A 14 -6.34 -10.83 5.39
C HIS A 14 -7.35 -11.77 6.05
N ASN A 15 -7.10 -12.18 7.30
CA ASN A 15 -8.01 -13.01 8.08
C ASN A 15 -9.11 -12.11 8.69
N GLU A 16 -10.21 -11.88 7.96
CA GLU A 16 -11.45 -11.10 8.26
C GLU A 16 -11.87 -11.00 9.74
N SER A 17 -11.03 -10.42 10.58
CA SER A 17 -11.26 -10.28 12.00
C SER A 17 -11.37 -8.80 12.23
N GLU A 18 -12.60 -8.30 12.40
CA GLU A 18 -12.90 -6.98 12.99
C GLU A 18 -12.43 -6.90 14.46
N VAL A 19 -11.28 -7.48 14.77
CA VAL A 19 -10.63 -7.42 16.06
C VAL A 19 -9.74 -6.20 15.99
N SER A 20 -10.06 -5.19 16.80
CA SER A 20 -9.19 -4.06 17.06
C SER A 20 -7.77 -4.58 17.30
N ILE A 21 -6.87 -4.34 16.33
CA ILE A 21 -5.49 -4.78 16.41
C ILE A 21 -4.89 -4.18 17.69
N ASP A 22 -4.63 -5.03 18.68
CA ASP A 22 -3.91 -4.61 19.88
C ASP A 22 -2.45 -4.43 19.50
N TYR A 23 -2.07 -3.17 19.34
CA TYR A 23 -0.72 -2.77 18.97
C TYR A 23 0.33 -3.26 19.99
N GLU A 24 -0.02 -3.46 21.26
CA GLU A 24 0.92 -3.99 22.27
C GLU A 24 1.14 -5.48 22.06
N SER A 25 0.07 -6.27 21.88
CA SER A 25 0.17 -7.70 21.54
C SER A 25 0.98 -7.93 20.27
N VAL A 26 0.66 -7.20 19.19
CA VAL A 26 1.37 -7.29 17.91
C VAL A 26 2.84 -6.92 18.03
N THR A 27 3.17 -5.91 18.84
CA THR A 27 4.57 -5.51 19.05
C THR A 27 5.36 -6.61 19.76
N ASN A 28 4.75 -7.29 20.73
CA ASN A 28 5.37 -8.41 21.43
C ASN A 28 5.55 -9.62 20.50
N ASP A 29 4.52 -9.99 19.74
CA ASP A 29 4.57 -11.10 18.78
C ASP A 29 5.68 -10.88 17.74
N LEU A 30 5.77 -9.68 17.17
CA LEU A 30 6.82 -9.32 16.21
C LEU A 30 8.22 -9.32 16.85
N SER A 31 8.34 -8.89 18.12
CA SER A 31 9.61 -8.91 18.84
C SER A 31 10.08 -10.33 19.12
N ASP A 32 9.15 -11.24 19.46
CA ASP A 32 9.42 -12.65 19.74
C ASP A 32 9.86 -13.42 18.48
N ILE A 33 9.37 -13.01 17.30
CA ILE A 33 9.80 -13.51 15.99
C ILE A 33 11.17 -12.94 15.57
N GLY A 34 11.70 -11.95 16.29
CA GLY A 34 13.04 -11.41 16.11
C GLY A 34 13.12 -10.13 15.26
N PHE A 35 12.00 -9.47 14.99
CA PHE A 35 12.04 -8.17 14.30
C PHE A 35 12.65 -7.08 15.17
N LYS A 36 13.38 -6.16 14.54
CA LYS A 36 13.98 -5.02 15.25
C LYS A 36 12.89 -4.08 15.73
N LYS A 37 12.97 -3.65 17.00
CA LYS A 37 12.01 -2.71 17.61
C LYS A 37 11.80 -1.42 16.81
N GLN A 38 12.87 -0.89 16.20
CA GLN A 38 12.78 0.31 15.35
C GLN A 38 11.95 0.06 14.09
N ASP A 39 12.12 -1.09 13.44
CA ASP A 39 11.35 -1.48 12.26
C ASP A 39 9.86 -1.71 12.60
N ILE A 40 9.59 -2.33 13.75
CA ILE A 40 8.23 -2.53 14.27
C ILE A 40 7.56 -1.18 14.49
N TYR A 41 8.23 -0.27 15.21
CA TYR A 41 7.72 1.07 15.48
C TYR A 41 7.43 1.84 14.19
N ASN A 42 8.35 1.81 13.21
CA ASN A 42 8.17 2.49 11.93
C ASN A 42 6.97 1.93 11.14
N ALA A 43 6.81 0.60 11.09
CA ALA A 43 5.68 -0.06 10.42
C ALA A 43 4.33 0.29 11.07
N LEU A 44 4.23 0.19 12.40
CA LEU A 44 2.99 0.49 13.13
C LEU A 44 2.63 1.98 13.05
N ARG A 45 3.64 2.87 13.12
CA ARG A 45 3.43 4.31 12.93
C ARG A 45 2.88 4.61 11.54
N TRP A 46 3.40 3.95 10.50
CA TRP A 46 2.91 4.10 9.15
C TRP A 46 1.45 3.62 8.99
N LEU A 47 1.10 2.44 9.54
CA LEU A 47 -0.28 1.93 9.56
C LEU A 47 -1.25 2.88 10.28
N LYS A 48 -0.82 3.46 11.42
CA LYS A 48 -1.63 4.46 12.13
C LYS A 48 -1.89 5.70 11.24
N ASN A 49 -0.89 6.16 10.49
CA ASN A 49 -1.02 7.29 9.58
C ASN A 49 -1.88 7.01 8.34
N LEU A 50 -2.08 5.73 7.98
CA LEU A 50 -3.04 5.35 6.93
C LEU A 50 -4.48 5.51 7.40
N SER A 51 -4.81 5.03 8.60
CA SER A 51 -6.17 5.08 9.12
C SER A 51 -6.70 6.51 9.32
N CYS A 52 -5.83 7.50 9.55
CA CYS A 52 -6.22 8.91 9.68
C CYS A 52 -6.74 9.51 8.37
N CYS A 53 -6.20 9.10 7.21
CA CYS A 53 -6.62 9.62 5.90
C CYS A 53 -8.03 9.20 5.49
N LYS A 54 -8.54 8.09 6.04
CA LYS A 54 -9.93 7.60 5.80
C LYS A 54 -10.99 8.69 6.00
N LYS A 55 -10.75 9.67 6.88
CA LYS A 55 -11.70 10.76 7.19
C LYS A 55 -11.75 11.88 6.15
N ASN A 56 -10.64 12.17 5.46
CA ASN A 56 -10.56 13.26 4.48
C ASN A 56 -10.92 12.81 3.05
N ILE A 57 -10.90 11.50 2.79
CA ILE A 57 -11.14 10.94 1.46
C ILE A 57 -12.64 11.00 1.09
N ILE A 58 -13.55 10.88 2.07
CA ILE A 58 -15.01 10.87 1.86
C ILE A 58 -15.55 12.20 1.28
N SER A 59 -14.85 13.33 1.46
CA SER A 59 -15.32 14.63 0.95
C SER A 59 -14.85 14.97 -0.47
N ALA A 60 -13.96 14.17 -1.07
CA ALA A 60 -13.34 14.48 -2.36
C ALA A 60 -13.84 13.61 -3.53
N PHE A 61 -14.66 12.59 -3.26
CA PHE A 61 -15.25 11.73 -4.29
C PHE A 61 -16.42 12.39 -5.03
N ASP A 62 -16.20 13.58 -5.58
CA ASP A 62 -17.12 14.12 -6.57
C ASP A 62 -16.90 13.34 -7.88
N THR A 63 -17.74 12.32 -8.04
CA THR A 63 -17.83 11.45 -9.20
C THR A 63 -18.08 12.24 -10.50
N ASN A 64 -17.43 11.80 -11.58
CA ASN A 64 -17.75 12.05 -13.00
C ASN A 64 -16.88 13.02 -13.80
N LEU A 65 -15.55 12.96 -13.70
CA LEU A 65 -14.72 13.50 -14.78
C LEU A 65 -13.63 12.51 -15.19
N ASN A 66 -13.86 11.85 -16.33
CA ASN A 66 -12.90 11.02 -17.07
C ASN A 66 -11.74 11.89 -17.63
N TYR A 67 -11.00 12.57 -16.75
CA TYR A 67 -9.83 13.32 -17.18
C TYR A 67 -8.64 12.38 -17.31
N ILE A 68 -8.17 12.24 -18.54
CA ILE A 68 -6.82 11.73 -18.80
C ILE A 68 -5.87 12.81 -18.28
N SER A 69 -5.25 12.57 -17.12
CA SER A 69 -4.30 13.50 -16.49
C SER A 69 -2.89 12.90 -16.55
N THR A 70 -1.95 13.66 -17.11
CA THR A 70 -0.53 13.28 -17.09
C THR A 70 0.12 13.85 -15.84
N ARG A 71 0.56 12.98 -14.93
CA ARG A 71 1.32 13.40 -13.75
C ARG A 71 2.76 13.74 -14.10
N VAL A 72 3.28 14.82 -13.51
CA VAL A 72 4.71 15.15 -13.50
C VAL A 72 5.26 14.86 -12.11
N TYR A 73 6.29 14.02 -12.04
CA TYR A 73 6.92 13.64 -10.78
C TYR A 73 7.96 14.67 -10.35
N THR A 74 8.03 14.96 -9.05
CA THR A 74 9.09 15.82 -8.48
C THR A 74 10.42 15.09 -8.43
N THR A 75 11.53 15.81 -8.26
CA THR A 75 12.86 15.19 -8.13
C THR A 75 12.94 14.22 -6.96
N GLU A 76 12.27 14.53 -5.85
CA GLU A 76 12.21 13.67 -4.65
C GLU A 76 11.42 12.39 -4.92
N GLU A 77 10.28 12.51 -5.61
CA GLU A 77 9.49 11.36 -6.03
C GLU A 77 10.25 10.49 -7.03
N LEU A 78 10.99 11.07 -7.98
CA LEU A 78 11.80 10.33 -8.95
C LEU A 78 12.93 9.54 -8.29
N PHE A 79 13.50 10.08 -7.21
CA PHE A 79 14.55 9.41 -6.45
C PHE A 79 14.01 8.21 -5.68
N LYS A 80 12.87 8.37 -5.02
CA LYS A 80 12.28 7.33 -4.16
C LYS A 80 11.45 6.31 -4.93
N ILE A 81 10.71 6.75 -5.95
CA ILE A 81 9.84 5.95 -6.80
C ILE A 81 10.54 5.77 -8.15
N ASN A 82 11.27 4.67 -8.25
CA ASN A 82 12.06 4.35 -9.44
C ASN A 82 11.18 4.14 -10.70
N VAL A 83 11.84 3.91 -11.84
CA VAL A 83 11.16 3.75 -13.14
C VAL A 83 10.16 2.59 -13.11
N ASP A 84 10.51 1.46 -12.51
CA ASP A 84 9.68 0.26 -12.48
C ASP A 84 8.41 0.47 -11.64
N CYS A 85 8.54 1.13 -10.49
CA CYS A 85 7.42 1.49 -9.63
C CYS A 85 6.45 2.43 -10.34
N ARG A 86 6.98 3.45 -11.06
CA ARG A 86 6.15 4.38 -11.85
C ARG A 86 5.45 3.68 -13.02
N GLY A 87 6.13 2.74 -13.67
CA GLY A 87 5.53 1.89 -14.69
C GLY A 87 4.40 1.02 -14.14
N PHE A 88 4.57 0.49 -12.92
CA PHE A 88 3.53 -0.29 -12.26
C PHE A 88 2.32 0.57 -11.85
N ILE A 89 2.52 1.79 -11.35
CA ILE A 89 1.42 2.75 -11.11
C ILE A 89 0.60 2.96 -12.39
N PHE A 90 1.30 3.27 -13.49
CA PHE A 90 0.65 3.48 -14.78
C PHE A 90 -0.12 2.24 -15.25
N PHE A 91 0.47 1.05 -15.09
CA PHE A 91 -0.20 -0.20 -15.39
C PHE A 91 -1.48 -0.41 -14.58
N LEU A 92 -1.48 -0.09 -13.27
CA LEU A 92 -2.68 -0.20 -12.44
C LEU A 92 -3.75 0.82 -12.82
N GLU A 93 -3.38 2.02 -13.25
CA GLU A 93 -4.31 3.00 -13.82
C GLU A 93 -4.96 2.47 -15.11
N GLN A 94 -4.18 1.85 -16.00
CA GLN A 94 -4.71 1.26 -17.24
C GLN A 94 -5.70 0.12 -16.99
N LEU A 95 -5.55 -0.60 -15.87
CA LEU A 95 -6.49 -1.65 -15.46
C LEU A 95 -7.70 -1.11 -14.68
N GLU A 96 -7.82 0.22 -14.53
CA GLU A 96 -8.84 0.88 -13.71
C GLU A 96 -8.84 0.37 -12.26
N ILE A 97 -7.66 -0.09 -11.79
CA ILE A 97 -7.42 -0.42 -10.39
C ILE A 97 -7.16 0.87 -9.63
N LEU A 98 -6.38 1.79 -10.21
CA LEU A 98 -6.19 3.12 -9.64
C LEU A 98 -7.01 4.16 -10.40
N THR A 99 -7.71 5.00 -9.64
CA THR A 99 -8.17 6.32 -10.08
C THR A 99 -7.08 7.37 -9.83
N LEU A 100 -7.23 8.56 -10.42
CA LEU A 100 -6.34 9.69 -10.17
C LEU A 100 -6.17 9.95 -8.66
N ASP A 101 -7.26 9.93 -7.89
CA ASP A 101 -7.21 10.18 -6.45
C ASP A 101 -6.45 9.09 -5.70
N THR A 102 -6.71 7.82 -6.02
CA THR A 102 -6.01 6.70 -5.36
C THR A 102 -4.52 6.67 -5.74
N ARG A 103 -4.15 7.11 -6.95
CA ARG A 103 -2.74 7.30 -7.33
C ARG A 103 -2.08 8.32 -6.39
N GLU A 104 -2.70 9.48 -6.19
CA GLU A 104 -2.15 10.53 -5.32
C GLU A 104 -1.97 10.03 -3.89
N ILE A 105 -2.96 9.30 -3.36
CA ILE A 105 -2.88 8.71 -2.02
C ILE A 105 -1.70 7.73 -1.93
N ILE A 106 -1.52 6.86 -2.92
CA ILE A 106 -0.41 5.91 -2.94
C ILE A 106 0.93 6.64 -2.91
N ILE A 107 1.10 7.65 -3.77
CA ILE A 107 2.34 8.42 -3.85
C ILE A 107 2.60 9.15 -2.53
N GLU A 108 1.61 9.83 -1.96
CA GLU A 108 1.74 10.51 -0.68
C GLU A 108 2.20 9.55 0.43
N LYS A 109 1.61 8.35 0.49
CA LYS A 109 1.93 7.36 1.52
C LYS A 109 3.31 6.73 1.35
N ILE A 110 3.77 6.59 0.12
CA ILE A 110 5.12 6.13 -0.17
C ILE A 110 6.14 7.21 0.17
N MET A 111 5.85 8.47 -0.15
CA MET A 111 6.71 9.60 0.20
C MET A 111 6.85 9.75 1.72
N ALA A 112 5.82 9.40 2.49
CA ALA A 112 5.85 9.41 3.95
C ALA A 112 6.65 8.26 4.61
N LEU A 113 7.09 7.24 3.85
CA LEU A 113 7.92 6.15 4.40
C LEU A 113 9.33 6.65 4.75
N ASP A 114 9.92 6.15 5.82
CA ASP A 114 11.30 6.50 6.20
C ASP A 114 12.31 5.54 5.55
N ILE A 115 12.38 5.58 4.22
CA ILE A 115 13.22 4.72 3.37
C ILE A 115 13.87 5.55 2.26
N THR A 116 15.07 5.17 1.83
CA THR A 116 15.83 5.90 0.80
C THR A 116 15.40 5.54 -0.61
N GLU A 117 15.23 4.24 -0.87
CA GLU A 117 14.80 3.68 -2.15
C GLU A 117 13.85 2.51 -1.89
N LEU A 118 13.07 2.19 -2.91
CA LEU A 118 12.00 1.22 -2.80
C LEU A 118 12.01 0.37 -4.08
N ASP A 119 12.09 -0.94 -3.91
CA ASP A 119 12.06 -1.88 -5.02
C ASP A 119 10.61 -2.20 -5.44
N LEU A 120 10.46 -2.83 -6.61
CA LEU A 120 9.14 -3.09 -7.17
C LEU A 120 8.32 -4.11 -6.34
N GLU A 121 8.96 -5.06 -5.67
CA GLU A 121 8.21 -6.08 -4.91
C GLU A 121 7.65 -5.46 -3.62
N ASP A 122 8.46 -4.70 -2.89
CA ASP A 122 8.03 -3.90 -1.75
C ASP A 122 6.93 -2.90 -2.16
N PHE A 123 7.09 -2.25 -3.31
CA PHE A 123 6.07 -1.34 -3.88
C PHE A 123 4.70 -2.00 -3.99
N LYS A 124 4.64 -3.20 -4.58
CA LYS A 124 3.39 -3.92 -4.82
C LYS A 124 2.67 -4.22 -3.52
N TRP A 125 3.41 -4.67 -2.51
CA TRP A 125 2.86 -4.95 -1.18
C TRP A 125 2.33 -3.68 -0.50
N ILE A 126 3.08 -2.58 -0.58
CA ILE A 126 2.64 -1.30 -0.01
C ILE A 126 1.34 -0.83 -0.68
N VAL A 127 1.25 -0.89 -2.01
CA VAL A 127 0.03 -0.54 -2.74
C VAL A 127 -1.14 -1.42 -2.32
N LEU A 128 -0.92 -2.73 -2.19
CA LEU A 128 -1.94 -3.68 -1.74
C LEU A 128 -2.47 -3.31 -0.34
N ILE A 129 -1.56 -3.03 0.60
CA ILE A 129 -1.92 -2.64 1.98
C ILE A 129 -2.65 -1.30 2.00
N ILE A 130 -2.22 -0.32 1.20
CA ILE A 130 -2.89 0.98 1.09
C ILE A 130 -4.31 0.80 0.58
N LEU A 131 -4.51 0.10 -0.54
CA LEU A 131 -5.83 -0.10 -1.14
C LEU A 131 -6.77 -0.90 -0.24
N PHE A 132 -6.27 -1.92 0.46
CA PHE A 132 -7.04 -2.65 1.46
C PHE A 132 -7.54 -1.71 2.57
N ASN A 133 -6.72 -0.73 2.95
CA ASN A 133 -7.04 0.23 4.00
C ASN A 133 -7.87 1.43 3.51
N ILE A 134 -8.31 1.49 2.25
CA ILE A 134 -9.20 2.56 1.77
C ILE A 134 -10.64 2.03 1.70
N PRO A 135 -11.62 2.68 2.36
CA PRO A 135 -13.01 2.23 2.31
C PRO A 135 -13.56 2.31 0.88
N GLY A 136 -14.32 1.30 0.46
CA GLY A 136 -14.91 1.23 -0.88
C GLY A 136 -14.01 0.65 -1.98
N CYS A 137 -12.77 0.29 -1.66
CA CYS A 137 -11.82 -0.29 -2.62
C CYS A 137 -11.83 -1.83 -2.67
N GLU A 138 -12.79 -2.52 -2.06
CA GLU A 138 -12.82 -3.99 -1.93
C GLU A 138 -12.74 -4.73 -3.28
N LEU A 139 -13.49 -4.27 -4.29
CA LEU A 139 -13.50 -4.88 -5.63
C LEU A 139 -12.17 -4.66 -6.36
N VAL A 140 -11.60 -3.47 -6.21
CA VAL A 140 -10.32 -3.07 -6.79
C VAL A 140 -9.17 -3.84 -6.13
N TYR A 141 -9.25 -4.02 -4.81
CA TYR A 141 -8.33 -4.84 -4.04
C TYR A 141 -8.29 -6.27 -4.59
N LYS A 142 -9.45 -6.91 -4.80
CA LYS A 142 -9.51 -8.26 -5.40
C LYS A 142 -8.93 -8.33 -6.81
N LYS A 143 -9.12 -7.28 -7.63
CA LYS A 143 -8.47 -7.19 -8.94
C LYS A 143 -6.95 -7.12 -8.82
N LEU A 144 -6.43 -6.28 -7.93
CA LEU A 144 -4.99 -6.16 -7.69
C LEU A 144 -4.40 -7.47 -7.15
N GLU A 145 -5.07 -8.09 -6.18
CA GLU A 145 -4.71 -9.39 -5.63
C GLU A 145 -4.56 -10.43 -6.75
N ASN A 146 -5.57 -10.58 -7.60
CA ASN A 146 -5.50 -11.47 -8.76
C ASN A 146 -4.32 -11.14 -9.68
N VAL A 147 -4.07 -9.86 -9.96
CA VAL A 147 -2.91 -9.45 -10.78
C VAL A 147 -1.61 -9.91 -10.11
N LEU A 148 -1.40 -9.57 -8.84
CA LEU A 148 -0.16 -9.88 -8.12
C LEU A 148 0.07 -11.39 -7.95
N PHE A 149 -0.97 -12.16 -7.62
CA PHE A 149 -0.85 -13.59 -7.34
C PHE A 149 -0.91 -14.46 -8.60
N ASN A 150 -1.64 -14.07 -9.65
CA ASN A 150 -1.62 -14.83 -10.92
C ASN A 150 -0.26 -14.71 -11.63
N PHE A 151 0.48 -13.63 -11.46
CA PHE A 151 1.86 -13.54 -11.94
C PHE A 151 2.80 -14.54 -11.22
N LYS A 152 2.55 -14.86 -9.94
CA LYS A 152 3.32 -15.86 -9.20
C LYS A 152 2.99 -17.30 -9.64
N ILE A 153 1.75 -17.59 -10.00
CA ILE A 153 1.33 -18.94 -10.44
C ILE A 153 1.91 -19.32 -11.81
N ASN A 154 2.11 -18.36 -12.71
CA ASN A 154 2.69 -18.63 -14.04
C ASN A 154 4.22 -18.74 -14.05
N SER A 155 4.87 -18.67 -12.88
CA SER A 155 6.33 -18.85 -12.72
C SER A 155 6.66 -20.23 -12.14
N VAL A 156 5.96 -21.28 -12.55
CA VAL A 156 6.42 -22.66 -12.34
C VAL A 156 7.26 -23.03 -13.57
N HIS A 157 8.57 -22.88 -13.42
CA HIS A 157 9.56 -23.27 -14.42
C HIS A 157 9.94 -24.75 -14.29
#